data_AF-A0A957G429-F1
#
_entry.id   AF-A0A957G429-F1
#
_cell.length_a   1.000
_cell.length_b   1.000
_cell.length_c   1.000
_cell.angle_alpha   90.00
_cell.angle_beta   90.00
_cell.angle_gamma   90.00
#
_symmetry.space_group_name_H-M   'P 1'
#
loop_
_entity.id
_entity.type
_entity.pdbx_description
1 polymer ?
#
loop_
_entity_poly.entity_id
_entity_poly.type
_entity_poly.pdbx_seq_one_letter_code
_entity_poly.pdbx_strand_id
1 'polypeptide(L)'
;MSEFKYVGHSRPLTDGGAKVTGEQKFLGDLQMEGLLHARLVTSPYAHANIVSIDKALAEQVDGVVAVFTADDLPRVSPSARNKLMLARGRVIFAGQPVAMVVASNAAAAEDGVDLVFVEYDPQPLFTSMRDALKADAPLVWANGSPGETDEAAAHGADVGGSSDAAEPSNKGGENHFEHGDMAAGFAEADLIIEREFTTSIVHQSYLEPQSVVVRPDSFTGGATVWTSTQAPFYVRQEVANILGCEETEVRVIPTLPGGAFGAKFLLYELLVAVVAQKLNRPVRFVLTRSEDMLATNPAPASEMRVKLGVKNDGTFTALEADILFDTGCYPASHGISAVLMGSTYRWPNLNLHYTDVMSFKLSSAAYRAPGTPQGYFALESVIDEAARALAMDPIALRLQNASRPGDPSLFGGPWPNMGLAQVLEKAAAHPIWQNRATLQAQGKGVGVAVGGWPGGIEPTAASAQLHRDGTLHVHIGSVDLTGTPTTFAIL
;
A
#
# COMPACT_ATOMS: atom_id res chain seq x y z
N MET A 1 17.49 8.74 34.55
CA MET A 1 17.04 9.58 33.43
C MET A 1 16.13 10.64 34.02
N SER A 2 16.33 11.91 33.68
CA SER A 2 15.40 12.97 34.10
C SER A 2 14.00 12.67 33.57
N GLU A 3 12.99 12.75 34.42
CA GLU A 3 11.59 12.63 34.01
C GLU A 3 11.24 13.83 33.12
N PHE A 4 10.93 13.58 31.85
CA PHE A 4 10.51 14.64 30.93
C PHE A 4 9.11 15.11 31.31
N LYS A 5 8.86 16.42 31.28
CA LYS A 5 7.52 16.97 31.59
C LYS A 5 6.42 16.52 30.62
N TYR A 6 6.79 16.24 29.37
CA TYR A 6 5.84 15.97 28.29
C TYR A 6 6.08 14.63 27.58
N VAL A 7 7.33 14.31 27.23
CA VAL A 7 7.68 13.05 26.55
C VAL A 7 7.36 11.85 27.45
N GLY A 8 6.58 10.90 26.93
CA GLY A 8 6.16 9.69 27.66
C GLY A 8 4.86 9.82 28.45
N HIS A 9 4.19 10.98 28.41
CA HIS A 9 2.92 11.21 29.10
C HIS A 9 1.74 11.32 28.13
N SER A 10 0.58 10.79 28.54
CA SER A 10 -0.67 10.90 27.76
C SER A 10 -1.12 12.36 27.65
N ARG A 11 -1.41 12.79 26.42
CA ARG A 11 -1.84 14.15 26.06
C ARG A 11 -2.88 14.06 24.94
N PRO A 12 -3.91 14.93 24.93
CA PRO A 12 -4.75 15.10 23.76
C PRO A 12 -3.94 15.57 22.56
N LEU A 13 -4.34 15.14 21.36
CA LEU A 13 -3.78 15.67 20.12
C LEU A 13 -4.11 17.16 19.97
N THR A 14 -3.18 17.93 19.42
CA THR A 14 -3.30 19.37 19.19
C THR A 14 -4.49 19.74 18.30
N ASP A 15 -4.87 18.84 17.39
CA ASP A 15 -6.01 19.00 16.47
C ASP A 15 -7.28 18.26 16.93
N GLY A 16 -7.25 17.63 18.12
CA GLY A 16 -8.36 16.83 18.64
C GLY A 16 -9.64 17.63 18.84
N GLY A 17 -9.53 18.87 19.31
CA GLY A 17 -10.68 19.77 19.51
C GLY A 17 -11.46 20.03 18.23
N ALA A 18 -10.77 20.46 17.16
CA ALA A 18 -11.40 20.74 15.87
C ALA A 18 -12.03 19.51 15.23
N LYS A 19 -11.44 18.31 15.43
CA LYS A 19 -11.98 17.04 14.94
C LYS A 19 -13.31 16.67 15.61
N VAL A 20 -13.43 16.85 16.93
CA VAL A 20 -14.66 16.46 17.66
C VAL A 20 -15.79 17.47 17.55
N THR A 21 -15.50 18.72 17.17
CA THR A 21 -16.51 19.76 16.96
C THR A 21 -16.98 19.87 15.50
N GLY A 22 -16.31 19.19 14.56
CA GLY A 22 -16.58 19.33 13.12
C GLY A 22 -16.04 20.63 12.50
N GLU A 23 -15.18 21.35 13.23
CA GLU A 23 -14.49 22.54 12.72
C GLU A 23 -13.36 22.17 11.77
N GLN A 24 -12.77 20.98 11.94
CA GLN A 24 -11.76 20.47 11.03
C GLN A 24 -12.35 20.24 9.64
N LYS A 25 -11.83 20.96 8.66
CA LYS A 25 -12.19 20.79 7.25
C LYS A 25 -11.37 19.68 6.62
N PHE A 26 -12.06 18.75 5.97
CA PHE A 26 -11.49 17.75 5.07
C PHE A 26 -11.59 18.25 3.64
N LEU A 27 -11.00 17.52 2.69
CA LEU A 27 -10.92 17.98 1.31
C LEU A 27 -12.32 18.15 0.68
N GLY A 28 -13.25 17.24 1.00
CA GLY A 28 -14.64 17.32 0.55
C GLY A 28 -15.35 18.62 0.94
N ASP A 29 -14.92 19.26 2.03
CA ASP A 29 -15.52 20.50 2.54
C ASP A 29 -15.00 21.77 1.83
N LEU A 30 -13.93 21.64 1.02
CA LEU A 30 -13.33 22.79 0.34
C LEU A 30 -14.31 23.38 -0.67
N GLN A 31 -14.49 24.70 -0.60
CA GLN A 31 -15.27 25.48 -1.55
C GLN A 31 -14.34 26.46 -2.26
N MET A 32 -14.50 26.56 -3.57
CA MET A 32 -13.77 27.50 -4.42
C MET A 32 -14.72 28.07 -5.46
N GLU A 33 -14.50 29.31 -5.86
CA GLU A 33 -15.26 29.93 -6.93
C GLU A 33 -14.99 29.22 -8.27
N GLY A 34 -16.04 29.00 -9.06
CA GLY A 34 -15.93 28.36 -10.38
C GLY A 34 -15.61 26.87 -10.37
N LEU A 35 -15.62 26.23 -9.19
CA LEU A 35 -15.24 24.84 -8.95
C LEU A 35 -16.13 23.86 -9.73
N LEU A 36 -15.50 23.04 -10.55
CA LEU A 36 -16.11 21.95 -11.30
C LEU A 36 -16.02 20.63 -10.53
N HIS A 37 -16.91 19.69 -10.87
CA HIS A 37 -17.02 18.38 -10.26
C HIS A 37 -16.73 17.31 -11.31
N ALA A 38 -15.77 16.43 -11.03
CA ALA A 38 -15.37 15.34 -11.91
C ALA A 38 -15.85 13.98 -11.36
N ARG A 39 -16.29 13.10 -12.26
CA ARG A 39 -16.66 11.70 -12.01
C ARG A 39 -16.05 10.77 -13.06
N LEU A 40 -15.79 9.52 -12.69
CA LEU A 40 -15.22 8.53 -13.60
C LEU A 40 -16.31 7.71 -14.29
N VAL A 41 -16.09 7.40 -15.55
CA VAL A 41 -16.68 6.23 -16.21
C VAL A 41 -15.66 5.11 -16.05
N THR A 42 -16.06 3.98 -15.48
CA THR A 42 -15.17 2.86 -15.18
C THR A 42 -15.56 1.58 -15.92
N SER A 43 -14.57 0.77 -16.24
CA SER A 43 -14.77 -0.52 -16.90
C SER A 43 -15.47 -1.53 -15.99
N PRO A 44 -16.52 -2.24 -16.45
CA PRO A 44 -17.04 -3.39 -15.74
C PRO A 44 -16.22 -4.67 -16.01
N TYR A 45 -15.29 -4.66 -16.97
CA TYR A 45 -14.50 -5.82 -17.39
C TYR A 45 -13.09 -5.80 -16.82
N ALA A 46 -12.62 -6.98 -16.39
CA ALA A 46 -11.24 -7.20 -15.95
C ALA A 46 -10.23 -7.22 -17.11
N HIS A 47 -10.64 -7.69 -18.29
CA HIS A 47 -9.81 -7.69 -19.49
C HIS A 47 -10.69 -7.57 -20.73
N ALA A 48 -10.57 -6.45 -21.46
CA ALA A 48 -11.32 -6.23 -22.68
C ALA A 48 -10.60 -5.21 -23.58
N ASN A 49 -10.79 -5.32 -24.90
CA ASN A 49 -10.47 -4.23 -25.82
C ASN A 49 -11.60 -3.20 -25.79
N ILE A 50 -11.26 -1.92 -25.90
CA ILE A 50 -12.22 -0.83 -26.05
C ILE A 50 -12.46 -0.65 -27.55
N VAL A 51 -13.67 -0.95 -28.01
CA VAL A 51 -14.06 -0.84 -29.42
C VAL A 51 -14.43 0.60 -29.75
N SER A 52 -15.27 1.22 -28.93
CA SER A 52 -15.70 2.61 -29.10
C SER A 52 -16.13 3.25 -27.78
N ILE A 53 -16.05 4.58 -27.70
CA ILE A 53 -16.58 5.38 -26.59
C ILE A 53 -17.47 6.47 -27.22
N ASP A 54 -18.77 6.42 -26.96
CA ASP A 54 -19.74 7.46 -27.33
C ASP A 54 -20.05 8.34 -26.12
N LYS A 55 -19.78 9.63 -26.27
CA LYS A 55 -19.98 10.66 -25.25
C LYS A 55 -21.02 11.71 -25.64
N ALA A 56 -21.67 11.56 -26.79
CA ALA A 56 -22.51 12.61 -27.38
C ALA A 56 -23.75 12.95 -26.53
N LEU A 57 -24.33 11.97 -25.83
CA LEU A 57 -25.46 12.21 -24.93
C LEU A 57 -25.03 12.85 -23.61
N ALA A 58 -23.91 12.40 -23.04
CA ALA A 58 -23.33 12.99 -21.84
C ALA A 58 -22.99 14.48 -22.04
N GLU A 59 -22.46 14.86 -23.21
CA GLU A 59 -22.14 16.25 -23.55
C GLU A 59 -23.37 17.16 -23.70
N GLN A 60 -24.57 16.59 -23.84
CA GLN A 60 -25.84 17.35 -23.93
C GLN A 60 -26.54 17.54 -22.58
N VAL A 61 -26.04 16.92 -21.51
CA VAL A 61 -26.61 17.08 -20.16
C VAL A 61 -26.36 18.51 -19.69
N ASP A 62 -27.42 19.18 -19.22
CA ASP A 62 -27.29 20.53 -18.68
C ASP A 62 -26.33 20.55 -17.48
N GLY A 63 -25.36 21.46 -17.53
CA GLY A 63 -24.29 21.57 -16.54
C GLY A 63 -23.06 20.68 -16.79
N VAL A 64 -23.09 19.70 -17.70
CA VAL A 64 -21.86 19.03 -18.16
C VAL A 64 -21.02 20.03 -18.95
N VAL A 65 -19.74 20.12 -18.59
CA VAL A 65 -18.79 21.07 -19.18
C VAL A 65 -17.90 20.38 -20.20
N ALA A 66 -17.46 19.16 -19.91
CA ALA A 66 -16.63 18.38 -20.82
C ALA A 66 -16.65 16.89 -20.44
N VAL A 67 -16.44 16.03 -21.44
CA VAL A 67 -16.17 14.60 -21.26
C VAL A 67 -14.82 14.27 -21.88
N PHE A 68 -13.87 13.86 -21.04
CA PHE A 68 -12.52 13.50 -21.42
C PHE A 68 -12.39 11.99 -21.61
N THR A 69 -11.74 11.60 -22.70
CA THR A 69 -11.26 10.24 -22.97
C THR A 69 -9.74 10.24 -22.96
N ALA A 70 -9.11 9.07 -23.08
CA ALA A 70 -7.65 9.01 -23.20
C ALA A 70 -7.11 9.88 -24.36
N ASP A 71 -7.82 10.02 -25.47
CA ASP A 71 -7.39 10.83 -26.62
C ASP A 71 -7.27 12.33 -26.31
N ASP A 72 -7.98 12.79 -25.27
CA ASP A 72 -7.93 14.16 -24.80
C ASP A 72 -6.73 14.42 -23.86
N LEU A 73 -6.00 13.38 -23.45
CA LEU A 73 -4.90 13.44 -22.47
C LEU A 73 -3.51 13.28 -23.13
N PRO A 74 -2.43 13.82 -22.52
CA PRO A 74 -1.08 13.58 -23.00
C PRO A 74 -0.76 12.08 -23.00
N ARG A 75 0.01 11.63 -23.99
CA ARG A 75 0.48 10.25 -24.06
C ARG A 75 1.65 10.07 -23.10
N VAL A 76 1.38 9.41 -21.98
CA VAL A 76 2.39 8.98 -21.01
C VAL A 76 2.68 7.50 -21.18
N SER A 77 3.94 7.12 -20.97
CA SER A 77 4.27 5.71 -20.81
C SER A 77 3.53 5.15 -19.59
N PRO A 78 2.91 3.97 -19.66
CA PRO A 78 2.20 3.35 -18.54
C PRO A 78 3.19 2.76 -17.53
N SER A 79 4.18 3.54 -17.08
CA SER A 79 5.28 3.04 -16.24
C SER A 79 4.89 2.78 -14.79
N ALA A 80 3.72 3.25 -14.35
CA ALA A 80 3.25 3.14 -12.96
C ALA A 80 1.73 3.30 -12.92
N ARG A 81 1.09 2.86 -11.84
CA ARG A 81 -0.38 2.85 -11.72
C ARG A 81 -0.99 4.25 -11.85
N ASN A 82 -0.34 5.27 -11.30
CA ASN A 82 -0.76 6.68 -11.39
C ASN A 82 -0.70 7.26 -12.81
N LYS A 83 0.06 6.65 -13.73
CA LYS A 83 0.13 7.03 -15.15
C LYS A 83 -0.94 6.36 -16.02
N LEU A 84 -1.64 5.34 -15.49
CA LEU A 84 -2.88 4.83 -16.09
C LEU A 84 -4.07 5.74 -15.79
N MET A 85 -4.03 6.96 -16.34
CA MET A 85 -5.06 7.97 -16.14
C MET A 85 -6.43 7.53 -16.65
N LEU A 86 -6.58 7.39 -17.97
CA LEU A 86 -7.76 6.83 -18.64
C LEU A 86 -7.29 5.73 -19.60
N ALA A 87 -8.01 4.62 -19.64
CA ALA A 87 -7.68 3.46 -20.45
C ALA A 87 -7.64 3.82 -21.94
N ARG A 88 -6.62 3.32 -22.64
CA ARG A 88 -6.43 3.53 -24.07
C ARG A 88 -6.39 2.19 -24.79
N GLY A 89 -7.39 1.95 -25.64
CA GLY A 89 -7.49 0.75 -26.49
C GLY A 89 -7.86 -0.54 -25.75
N ARG A 90 -7.51 -0.69 -24.46
CA ARG A 90 -7.87 -1.85 -23.64
C ARG A 90 -7.97 -1.51 -22.16
N VAL A 91 -8.70 -2.34 -21.43
CA VAL A 91 -8.81 -2.35 -19.97
C VAL A 91 -8.21 -3.64 -19.42
N ILE A 92 -7.54 -3.54 -18.27
CA ILE A 92 -6.79 -4.63 -17.62
C ILE A 92 -7.19 -4.83 -16.14
N PHE A 93 -8.24 -4.17 -15.68
CA PHE A 93 -8.95 -4.50 -14.44
C PHE A 93 -10.36 -3.90 -14.42
N ALA A 94 -11.27 -4.53 -13.67
CA ALA A 94 -12.59 -4.00 -13.43
C ALA A 94 -12.48 -2.80 -12.47
N GLY A 95 -13.13 -1.68 -12.81
CA GLY A 95 -12.94 -0.40 -12.16
C GLY A 95 -11.95 0.53 -12.87
N GLN A 96 -11.26 0.08 -13.94
CA GLN A 96 -10.32 0.93 -14.65
C GLN A 96 -11.02 2.14 -15.27
N PRO A 97 -10.55 3.38 -15.00
CA PRO A 97 -11.13 4.57 -15.60
C PRO A 97 -11.00 4.53 -17.13
N VAL A 98 -12.08 4.82 -17.86
CA VAL A 98 -12.10 4.89 -19.34
C VAL A 98 -12.45 6.28 -19.86
N ALA A 99 -13.25 7.02 -19.11
CA ALA A 99 -13.60 8.42 -19.37
C ALA A 99 -13.72 9.19 -18.04
N MET A 100 -13.66 10.53 -18.13
CA MET A 100 -13.94 11.43 -17.02
C MET A 100 -14.96 12.49 -17.46
N VAL A 101 -16.07 12.57 -16.76
CA VAL A 101 -17.10 13.60 -16.96
C VAL A 101 -16.84 14.73 -15.98
N VAL A 102 -16.86 15.97 -16.46
CA VAL A 102 -16.67 17.17 -15.65
C VAL A 102 -17.88 18.08 -15.82
N ALA A 103 -18.49 18.49 -14.71
CA ALA A 103 -19.71 19.30 -14.70
C ALA A 103 -19.66 20.45 -13.68
N SER A 104 -20.62 21.37 -13.78
CA SER A 104 -20.77 22.52 -12.88
C SER A 104 -21.18 22.13 -11.46
N ASN A 105 -21.72 20.93 -11.27
CA ASN A 105 -22.15 20.39 -9.99
C ASN A 105 -22.06 18.85 -10.00
N ALA A 106 -22.14 18.23 -8.82
CA ALA A 106 -21.97 16.78 -8.68
C ALA A 106 -23.06 15.96 -9.37
N ALA A 107 -24.32 16.39 -9.33
CA ALA A 107 -25.44 15.65 -9.92
C ALA A 107 -25.32 15.59 -11.45
N ALA A 108 -25.02 16.72 -12.10
CA ALA A 108 -24.80 16.74 -13.55
C ALA A 108 -23.59 15.89 -13.98
N ALA A 109 -22.55 15.78 -13.14
CA ALA A 109 -21.42 14.90 -13.41
C ALA A 109 -21.83 13.41 -13.35
N GLU A 110 -22.69 13.04 -12.39
CA GLU A 110 -23.25 11.69 -12.28
C GLU A 110 -24.17 11.36 -13.45
N ASP A 111 -25.13 12.23 -13.78
CA ASP A 111 -26.03 12.06 -14.92
C ASP A 111 -25.24 11.92 -16.24
N GLY A 112 -24.15 12.68 -16.39
CA GLY A 112 -23.27 12.57 -17.54
C GLY A 112 -22.52 11.25 -17.61
N VAL A 113 -22.10 10.68 -16.46
CA VAL A 113 -21.43 9.35 -16.43
C VAL A 113 -22.37 8.25 -16.94
N ASP A 114 -23.64 8.28 -16.55
CA ASP A 114 -24.65 7.30 -16.96
C ASP A 114 -24.95 7.32 -18.47
N LEU A 115 -24.56 8.40 -19.16
CA LEU A 115 -24.81 8.63 -20.59
C LEU A 115 -23.55 8.52 -21.47
N VAL A 116 -22.43 8.04 -20.91
CA VAL A 116 -21.26 7.62 -21.69
C VAL A 116 -21.38 6.13 -22.01
N PHE A 117 -21.48 5.79 -23.28
CA PHE A 117 -21.57 4.40 -23.74
C PHE A 117 -20.21 3.91 -24.20
N VAL A 118 -19.76 2.79 -23.64
CA VAL A 118 -18.48 2.17 -24.01
C VAL A 118 -18.74 0.76 -24.52
N GLU A 119 -18.31 0.52 -25.76
CA GLU A 119 -18.37 -0.80 -26.38
C GLU A 119 -17.07 -1.56 -26.09
N TYR A 120 -17.19 -2.77 -25.58
CA TYR A 120 -16.08 -3.63 -25.19
C TYR A 120 -16.10 -4.95 -25.96
N ASP A 121 -14.91 -5.46 -26.27
CA ASP A 121 -14.69 -6.83 -26.73
C ASP A 121 -13.93 -7.61 -25.63
N PRO A 122 -14.64 -8.39 -24.77
CA PRO A 122 -14.03 -9.11 -23.67
C PRO A 122 -12.95 -10.09 -24.11
N GLN A 123 -11.83 -10.10 -23.40
CA GLN A 123 -10.66 -10.93 -23.73
C GLN A 123 -10.49 -12.07 -22.72
N PRO A 124 -9.76 -13.15 -23.08
CA PRO A 124 -9.44 -14.24 -22.15
C PRO A 124 -8.71 -13.74 -20.89
N LEU A 125 -9.00 -14.34 -19.75
CA LEU A 125 -8.37 -14.04 -18.46
C LEU A 125 -8.08 -15.33 -17.68
N PHE A 126 -7.22 -15.22 -16.68
CA PHE A 126 -6.99 -16.24 -15.65
C PHE A 126 -7.53 -15.77 -14.29
N THR A 127 -7.74 -16.69 -13.36
CA THR A 127 -8.35 -16.38 -12.05
C THR A 127 -7.48 -16.74 -10.85
N SER A 128 -6.31 -17.36 -11.05
CA SER A 128 -5.37 -17.73 -9.97
C SER A 128 -3.95 -17.28 -10.29
N MET A 129 -3.12 -17.09 -9.26
CA MET A 129 -1.70 -16.75 -9.42
C MET A 129 -0.94 -17.87 -10.14
N ARG A 130 -1.23 -19.12 -9.81
CA ARG A 130 -0.59 -20.28 -10.48
C ARG A 130 -0.95 -20.38 -11.96
N ASP A 131 -2.17 -20.02 -12.35
CA ASP A 131 -2.55 -19.93 -13.77
C ASP A 131 -1.86 -18.77 -14.48
N ALA A 132 -1.72 -17.62 -13.81
CA ALA A 132 -1.02 -16.44 -14.34
C ALA A 132 0.43 -16.74 -14.77
N LEU A 133 1.10 -17.63 -14.04
CA LEU A 133 2.50 -18.02 -14.24
C LEU A 133 2.70 -19.06 -15.36
N LYS A 134 1.63 -19.58 -15.98
CA LYS A 134 1.75 -20.52 -17.10
C LYS A 134 2.24 -19.81 -18.36
N ALA A 135 3.02 -20.51 -19.18
CA ALA A 135 3.62 -19.95 -20.40
C ALA A 135 2.58 -19.52 -21.47
N ASP A 136 1.39 -20.10 -21.45
CA ASP A 136 0.27 -19.80 -22.36
C ASP A 136 -0.78 -18.84 -21.76
N ALA A 137 -0.54 -18.33 -20.54
CA ALA A 137 -1.46 -17.39 -19.91
C ALA A 137 -1.52 -16.07 -20.70
N PRO A 138 -2.71 -15.45 -20.84
CA PRO A 138 -2.79 -14.12 -21.41
C PRO A 138 -1.96 -13.15 -20.56
N LEU A 139 -1.17 -12.29 -21.21
CA LEU A 139 -0.28 -11.36 -20.52
C LEU A 139 -1.01 -10.08 -20.15
N VAL A 140 -0.87 -9.64 -18.90
CA VAL A 140 -1.33 -8.32 -18.46
C VAL A 140 -0.64 -7.24 -19.31
N TRP A 141 0.69 -7.35 -19.49
CA TRP A 141 1.50 -6.47 -20.33
C TRP A 141 2.19 -7.24 -21.46
N ALA A 142 1.52 -7.33 -22.60
CA ALA A 142 2.01 -8.09 -23.76
C ALA A 142 3.31 -7.53 -24.39
N ASN A 143 3.63 -6.26 -24.15
CA ASN A 143 4.82 -5.60 -24.72
C ASN A 143 5.95 -5.41 -23.68
N GLY A 144 5.93 -6.20 -22.61
CA GLY A 144 6.88 -6.12 -21.49
C GLY A 144 6.29 -5.39 -20.28
N SER A 145 6.71 -5.82 -19.09
CA SER A 145 6.21 -5.26 -17.83
C SER A 145 6.72 -3.84 -17.64
N PRO A 146 5.86 -2.87 -17.31
CA PRO A 146 6.32 -1.61 -16.75
C PRO A 146 6.99 -1.86 -15.39
N GLY A 147 8.12 -1.21 -15.15
CA GLY A 147 8.81 -1.31 -13.86
C GLY A 147 8.17 -0.35 -12.85
N GLU A 148 7.83 -0.82 -11.66
CA GLU A 148 7.34 0.03 -10.57
C GLU A 148 8.12 -0.30 -9.29
N THR A 149 9.08 0.57 -8.93
CA THR A 149 9.94 0.43 -7.74
C THR A 149 9.78 1.57 -6.74
N ASP A 150 9.19 2.71 -7.17
CA ASP A 150 9.27 3.96 -6.42
C ASP A 150 8.37 4.00 -5.16
N GLU A 151 7.18 3.38 -5.19
CA GLU A 151 6.27 3.33 -4.04
C GLU A 151 6.82 2.43 -2.91
N ALA A 152 7.34 1.24 -3.27
CA ALA A 152 7.93 0.32 -2.29
C ALA A 152 9.16 0.94 -1.58
N ALA A 153 9.99 1.66 -2.32
CA ALA A 153 11.13 2.39 -1.77
C ALA A 153 10.69 3.45 -0.75
N ALA A 154 9.66 4.24 -1.05
CA ALA A 154 9.11 5.25 -0.13
C ALA A 154 8.47 4.66 1.15
N HIS A 155 8.15 3.37 1.13
CA HIS A 155 7.67 2.63 2.30
C HIS A 155 8.77 1.87 3.05
N GLY A 156 10.03 1.97 2.61
CA GLY A 156 11.14 1.19 3.16
C GLY A 156 10.95 -0.32 2.99
N ALA A 157 10.15 -0.71 2.00
CA ALA A 157 9.79 -2.11 1.70
C ALA A 157 10.57 -2.69 0.52
N ASP A 158 11.33 -1.86 -0.20
CA ASP A 158 12.19 -2.31 -1.29
C ASP A 158 13.38 -3.12 -0.76
N VAL A 159 13.53 -4.33 -1.30
CA VAL A 159 14.60 -5.27 -0.95
C VAL A 159 15.51 -5.57 -2.15
N GLY A 160 15.34 -4.85 -3.26
CA GLY A 160 16.02 -5.10 -4.53
C GLY A 160 15.56 -6.43 -5.16
N GLY A 161 15.53 -6.52 -6.49
CA GLY A 161 15.14 -7.74 -7.21
C GLY A 161 15.66 -7.71 -8.64
N SER A 162 15.85 -8.88 -9.26
CA SER A 162 16.24 -8.98 -10.66
C SER A 162 15.00 -9.03 -11.55
N SER A 163 14.91 -8.13 -12.54
CA SER A 163 13.95 -8.20 -13.64
C SER A 163 14.65 -8.64 -14.93
N ASP A 164 15.33 -9.78 -14.90
CA ASP A 164 16.05 -10.32 -16.07
C ASP A 164 15.12 -11.08 -17.05
N ALA A 165 13.89 -10.61 -17.23
CA ALA A 165 12.98 -11.21 -18.20
C ALA A 165 13.25 -10.64 -19.60
N ALA A 166 13.92 -11.43 -20.44
CA ALA A 166 14.10 -11.14 -21.86
C ALA A 166 12.77 -11.16 -22.66
N GLU A 167 11.73 -11.80 -22.10
CA GLU A 167 10.41 -11.98 -22.71
C GLU A 167 9.29 -11.49 -21.75
N PRO A 168 8.19 -10.93 -22.28
CA PRO A 168 7.03 -10.53 -21.48
C PRO A 168 6.45 -11.67 -20.63
N SER A 169 6.13 -11.39 -19.36
CA SER A 169 5.62 -12.37 -18.40
C SER A 169 4.65 -11.72 -17.40
N ASN A 170 3.78 -12.52 -16.79
CA ASN A 170 2.98 -12.10 -15.62
C ASN A 170 3.77 -12.20 -14.31
N LYS A 171 5.04 -12.60 -14.35
CA LYS A 171 5.96 -12.54 -13.21
C LYS A 171 6.61 -11.15 -13.16
N GLY A 172 6.28 -10.34 -12.16
CA GLY A 172 6.76 -8.96 -12.04
C GLY A 172 8.22 -8.87 -11.57
N GLY A 173 8.49 -9.47 -10.42
CA GLY A 173 9.79 -9.54 -9.76
C GLY A 173 9.88 -10.78 -8.87
N GLU A 174 11.10 -11.23 -8.60
CA GLU A 174 11.33 -12.37 -7.73
C GLU A 174 12.56 -12.17 -6.84
N ASN A 175 12.52 -12.79 -5.67
CA ASN A 175 13.65 -12.84 -4.75
C ASN A 175 13.86 -14.27 -4.29
N HIS A 176 15.12 -14.68 -4.25
CA HIS A 176 15.53 -15.95 -3.67
C HIS A 176 16.54 -15.70 -2.57
N PHE A 177 16.22 -16.14 -1.36
CA PHE A 177 17.08 -16.06 -0.20
C PHE A 177 17.42 -17.47 0.27
N GLU A 178 18.69 -17.83 0.19
CA GLU A 178 19.18 -19.15 0.61
C GLU A 178 20.43 -19.05 1.48
N HIS A 179 20.51 -19.94 2.48
CA HIS A 179 21.77 -20.24 3.16
C HIS A 179 21.68 -21.59 3.88
N GLY A 180 22.85 -22.17 4.17
CA GLY A 180 22.94 -23.48 4.82
C GLY A 180 22.66 -24.64 3.86
N ASP A 181 22.36 -25.81 4.43
CA ASP A 181 22.05 -27.05 3.72
C ASP A 181 20.64 -27.52 4.12
N MET A 182 19.68 -27.34 3.21
CA MET A 182 18.28 -27.71 3.45
C MET A 182 18.09 -29.22 3.67
N ALA A 183 18.86 -30.06 2.99
CA ALA A 183 18.76 -31.50 3.14
C ALA A 183 19.23 -31.92 4.53
N ALA A 184 20.36 -31.37 5.00
CA ALA A 184 20.84 -31.59 6.36
C ALA A 184 19.86 -31.03 7.40
N GLY A 185 19.34 -29.81 7.20
CA GLY A 185 18.40 -29.17 8.12
C GLY A 185 17.11 -29.96 8.34
N PHE A 186 16.52 -30.52 7.29
CA PHE A 186 15.35 -31.38 7.43
C PHE A 186 15.68 -32.80 7.92
N ALA A 187 16.86 -33.34 7.60
CA ALA A 187 17.30 -34.63 8.14
C ALA A 187 17.56 -34.59 9.65
N GLU A 188 17.97 -33.43 10.19
CA GLU A 188 18.16 -33.21 11.62
C GLU A 188 16.86 -32.87 12.38
N ALA A 189 15.76 -32.62 11.69
CA ALA A 189 14.49 -32.29 12.32
C ALA A 189 13.82 -33.55 12.88
N ASP A 190 13.33 -33.47 14.12
CA ASP A 190 12.50 -34.53 14.71
C ASP A 190 11.03 -34.40 14.28
N LEU A 191 10.62 -33.17 13.98
CA LEU A 191 9.28 -32.82 13.51
C LEU A 191 9.39 -31.87 12.31
N ILE A 192 8.60 -32.14 11.27
CA ILE A 192 8.44 -31.27 10.11
C ILE A 192 6.96 -30.90 10.00
N ILE A 193 6.69 -29.59 9.93
CA ILE A 193 5.34 -29.07 9.67
C ILE A 193 5.35 -28.36 8.33
N GLU A 194 4.40 -28.72 7.47
CA GLU A 194 4.23 -28.13 6.14
C GLU A 194 2.76 -27.72 5.96
N ARG A 195 2.53 -26.46 5.57
CA ARG A 195 1.19 -25.89 5.39
C ARG A 195 1.15 -24.97 4.18
N GLU A 196 -0.02 -24.90 3.57
CA GLU A 196 -0.36 -23.87 2.57
C GLU A 196 -1.34 -22.87 3.20
N PHE A 197 -1.13 -21.59 2.96
CA PHE A 197 -1.94 -20.48 3.44
C PHE A 197 -2.37 -19.61 2.27
N THR A 198 -3.57 -19.07 2.37
CA THR A 198 -4.09 -18.08 1.41
C THR A 198 -4.68 -16.90 2.14
N THR A 199 -4.41 -15.68 1.69
CA THR A 199 -5.11 -14.47 2.16
C THR A 199 -5.78 -13.75 1.00
N SER A 200 -6.95 -13.17 1.26
CA SER A 200 -7.67 -12.36 0.27
C SER A 200 -7.09 -10.96 0.16
N ILE A 201 -7.45 -10.25 -0.92
CA ILE A 201 -7.25 -8.81 -1.04
C ILE A 201 -8.00 -8.11 0.10
N VAL A 202 -7.38 -7.12 0.73
CA VAL A 202 -8.02 -6.30 1.79
C VAL A 202 -7.81 -4.82 1.51
N HIS A 203 -8.90 -4.07 1.40
CA HIS A 203 -8.87 -2.62 1.26
C HIS A 203 -8.68 -1.94 2.62
N GLN A 204 -7.86 -0.88 2.65
CA GLN A 204 -7.47 -0.13 3.83
C GLN A 204 -8.65 0.53 4.56
N SER A 205 -9.76 0.75 3.83
CA SER A 205 -11.05 1.17 4.37
C SER A 205 -11.01 2.45 5.22
N TYR A 206 -10.09 3.37 4.87
CA TYR A 206 -10.09 4.73 5.40
C TYR A 206 -11.44 5.41 5.15
N LEU A 207 -11.89 6.28 6.06
CA LEU A 207 -13.25 6.81 6.06
C LEU A 207 -13.48 7.86 4.97
N GLU A 208 -12.51 8.72 4.72
CA GLU A 208 -12.54 9.71 3.64
C GLU A 208 -12.05 9.06 2.32
N PRO A 209 -12.89 8.89 1.29
CA PRO A 209 -12.44 8.37 -0.01
C PRO A 209 -11.29 9.18 -0.63
N GLN A 210 -10.63 8.63 -1.65
CA GLN A 210 -9.60 9.39 -2.37
C GLN A 210 -10.20 10.67 -2.96
N SER A 211 -9.51 11.79 -2.73
CA SER A 211 -10.00 13.08 -3.15
C SER A 211 -8.87 14.06 -3.49
N VAL A 212 -9.15 14.91 -4.48
CA VAL A 212 -8.23 15.93 -4.98
C VAL A 212 -9.00 17.14 -5.48
N VAL A 213 -8.48 18.33 -5.23
CA VAL A 213 -8.88 19.58 -5.87
C VAL A 213 -7.65 20.17 -6.52
N VAL A 214 -7.72 20.43 -7.82
CA VAL A 214 -6.66 21.15 -8.54
C VAL A 214 -7.20 22.50 -8.99
N ARG A 215 -6.47 23.57 -8.67
CA ARG A 215 -6.65 24.88 -9.27
C ARG A 215 -5.45 25.16 -10.18
N PRO A 216 -5.65 25.27 -11.51
CA PRO A 216 -4.58 25.56 -12.44
C PRO A 216 -4.12 27.02 -12.29
N ASP A 217 -2.87 27.28 -12.63
CA ASP A 217 -2.33 28.63 -12.78
C ASP A 217 -2.13 28.93 -14.28
N SER A 218 -2.98 29.80 -14.83
CA SER A 218 -2.92 30.17 -16.25
C SER A 218 -1.68 31.00 -16.61
N PHE A 219 -1.03 31.65 -15.64
CA PHE A 219 0.12 32.51 -15.90
C PHE A 219 1.41 31.72 -15.99
N THR A 220 1.58 30.72 -15.12
CA THR A 220 2.82 29.95 -15.03
C THR A 220 2.71 28.57 -15.67
N GLY A 221 1.49 28.10 -15.95
CA GLY A 221 1.21 26.75 -16.42
C GLY A 221 1.19 25.70 -15.30
N GLY A 222 1.51 26.11 -14.07
CA GLY A 222 1.51 25.25 -12.88
C GLY A 222 0.13 25.07 -12.23
N ALA A 223 0.13 24.72 -10.95
CA ALA A 223 -1.12 24.45 -10.22
C ALA A 223 -0.96 24.52 -8.69
N THR A 224 -2.06 24.83 -8.00
CA THR A 224 -2.23 24.48 -6.59
C THR A 224 -3.07 23.21 -6.47
N VAL A 225 -2.55 22.21 -5.77
CA VAL A 225 -3.17 20.89 -5.59
C VAL A 225 -3.48 20.69 -4.10
N TRP A 226 -4.75 20.59 -3.76
CA TRP A 226 -5.18 20.05 -2.46
C TRP A 226 -5.47 18.57 -2.66
N THR A 227 -4.87 17.69 -1.88
CA THR A 227 -5.08 16.24 -2.04
C THR A 227 -5.02 15.53 -0.68
N SER A 228 -5.84 14.49 -0.54
CA SER A 228 -5.67 13.51 0.53
C SER A 228 -4.52 12.58 0.14
N THR A 229 -3.29 12.91 0.55
CA THR A 229 -2.08 12.14 0.18
C THR A 229 -1.13 12.01 1.36
N GLN A 230 -0.33 10.94 1.36
CA GLN A 230 0.79 10.72 2.26
C GLN A 230 2.12 11.22 1.67
N ALA A 231 2.15 11.51 0.36
CA ALA A 231 3.37 11.74 -0.39
C ALA A 231 3.39 13.11 -1.09
N PRO A 232 3.23 14.23 -0.36
CA PRO A 232 3.02 15.55 -0.97
C PRO A 232 4.16 15.99 -1.89
N PHE A 233 5.40 15.61 -1.56
CA PHE A 233 6.57 15.90 -2.39
C PHE A 233 6.55 15.11 -3.70
N TYR A 234 6.21 13.82 -3.66
CA TYR A 234 6.08 12.99 -4.85
C TYR A 234 4.93 13.47 -5.75
N VAL A 235 3.78 13.83 -5.16
CA VAL A 235 2.68 14.49 -5.89
C VAL A 235 3.18 15.76 -6.59
N ARG A 236 3.94 16.62 -5.89
CA ARG A 236 4.42 17.88 -6.46
C ARG A 236 5.31 17.64 -7.69
N GLN A 237 6.26 16.73 -7.56
CA GLN A 237 7.18 16.38 -8.65
C GLN A 237 6.44 15.83 -9.87
N GLU A 238 5.57 14.84 -9.68
CA GLU A 238 4.89 14.18 -10.80
C GLU A 238 3.83 15.10 -11.44
N VAL A 239 3.17 15.96 -10.66
CA VAL A 239 2.28 16.99 -11.22
C VAL A 239 3.07 18.00 -12.07
N ALA A 240 4.23 18.46 -11.61
CA ALA A 240 5.07 19.35 -12.41
C ALA A 240 5.51 18.66 -13.74
N ASN A 241 5.92 17.40 -13.65
CA ASN A 241 6.31 16.59 -14.80
C ASN A 241 5.18 16.45 -15.84
N ILE A 242 3.95 16.13 -15.41
CA ILE A 242 2.83 15.94 -16.35
C ILE A 242 2.31 17.25 -16.95
N LEU A 243 2.39 18.36 -16.21
CA LEU A 243 1.99 19.69 -16.69
C LEU A 243 3.07 20.36 -17.55
N GLY A 244 4.31 19.84 -17.52
CA GLY A 244 5.44 20.40 -18.26
C GLY A 244 5.89 21.76 -17.71
N CYS A 245 5.79 21.96 -16.39
CA CYS A 245 6.21 23.18 -15.70
C CYS A 245 7.33 22.89 -14.68
N GLU A 246 7.96 23.95 -14.18
CA GLU A 246 8.93 23.82 -13.09
C GLU A 246 8.24 23.37 -11.79
N GLU A 247 8.94 22.59 -10.96
CA GLU A 247 8.40 22.10 -9.68
C GLU A 247 7.99 23.25 -8.74
N THR A 248 8.65 24.40 -8.84
CA THR A 248 8.32 25.62 -8.08
C THR A 248 6.97 26.22 -8.45
N GLU A 249 6.43 25.91 -9.63
CA GLU A 249 5.12 26.36 -10.08
C GLU A 249 3.98 25.45 -9.59
N VAL A 250 4.32 24.35 -8.89
CA VAL A 250 3.35 23.44 -8.30
C VAL A 250 3.37 23.57 -6.77
N ARG A 251 2.22 23.91 -6.21
CA ARG A 251 2.01 23.95 -4.76
C ARG A 251 1.10 22.82 -4.34
N VAL A 252 1.63 21.85 -3.59
CA VAL A 252 0.82 20.79 -2.97
C VAL A 252 0.47 21.17 -1.52
N ILE A 253 -0.80 21.05 -1.19
CA ILE A 253 -1.35 21.23 0.15
C ILE A 253 -1.99 19.90 0.55
N PRO A 254 -1.29 19.03 1.28
CA PRO A 254 -1.90 17.81 1.80
C PRO A 254 -2.98 18.21 2.80
N THR A 255 -4.23 17.79 2.57
CA THR A 255 -5.29 17.96 3.58
C THR A 255 -5.08 16.97 4.72
N LEU A 256 -5.65 17.24 5.90
CA LEU A 256 -5.73 16.21 6.95
C LEU A 256 -6.54 15.04 6.39
N PRO A 257 -5.94 13.87 6.18
CA PRO A 257 -6.64 12.76 5.54
C PRO A 257 -7.55 12.07 6.56
N GLY A 258 -8.74 11.65 6.13
CA GLY A 258 -9.66 10.83 6.93
C GLY A 258 -9.22 9.36 6.99
N GLY A 259 -7.92 9.13 7.22
CA GLY A 259 -7.24 7.84 7.11
C GLY A 259 -6.57 7.63 5.75
N ALA A 260 -5.59 6.72 5.71
CA ALA A 260 -4.90 6.31 4.49
C ALA A 260 -4.29 4.91 4.61
N PHE A 261 -3.57 4.65 5.71
CA PHE A 261 -2.96 3.35 6.05
C PHE A 261 -2.00 2.78 5.00
N GLY A 262 -1.38 3.63 4.19
CA GLY A 262 -0.48 3.27 3.08
C GLY A 262 -1.06 3.62 1.71
N ALA A 263 -2.39 3.62 1.56
CA ALA A 263 -3.04 3.63 0.26
C ALA A 263 -2.97 4.96 -0.51
N LYS A 264 -2.87 6.09 0.21
CA LYS A 264 -3.04 7.42 -0.39
C LYS A 264 -1.67 7.95 -0.85
N PHE A 265 -1.13 7.37 -1.91
CA PHE A 265 0.20 7.67 -2.43
C PHE A 265 0.12 7.95 -3.94
N LEU A 266 -0.19 9.20 -4.32
CA LEU A 266 -0.38 9.68 -5.71
C LEU A 266 -1.17 8.72 -6.62
N LEU A 267 -2.46 8.95 -6.83
CA LEU A 267 -3.30 8.05 -7.62
C LEU A 267 -4.01 8.74 -8.78
N TYR A 268 -4.73 9.83 -8.51
CA TYR A 268 -5.58 10.52 -9.49
C TYR A 268 -5.15 11.96 -9.77
N GLU A 269 -4.19 12.49 -8.99
CA GLU A 269 -3.78 13.88 -9.05
C GLU A 269 -3.27 14.29 -10.43
N LEU A 270 -2.60 13.39 -11.17
CA LEU A 270 -2.11 13.67 -12.53
C LEU A 270 -3.28 13.89 -13.51
N LEU A 271 -4.27 13.00 -13.48
CA LEU A 271 -5.47 13.11 -14.32
C LEU A 271 -6.22 14.41 -14.03
N VAL A 272 -6.45 14.72 -12.75
CA VAL A 272 -7.19 15.92 -12.36
C VAL A 272 -6.39 17.19 -12.70
N ALA A 273 -5.06 17.17 -12.57
CA ALA A 273 -4.22 18.30 -12.93
C ALA A 273 -4.30 18.62 -14.43
N VAL A 274 -4.18 17.60 -15.30
CA VAL A 274 -4.30 17.77 -16.76
C VAL A 274 -5.69 18.30 -17.13
N VAL A 275 -6.75 17.72 -16.56
CA VAL A 275 -8.14 18.13 -16.82
C VAL A 275 -8.37 19.58 -16.37
N ALA A 276 -7.92 19.94 -15.17
CA ALA A 276 -8.04 21.30 -14.66
C ALA A 276 -7.28 22.32 -15.53
N GLN A 277 -6.06 21.98 -15.97
CA GLN A 277 -5.25 22.83 -16.86
C GLN A 277 -5.95 23.05 -18.20
N LYS A 278 -6.52 22.00 -18.82
CA LYS A 278 -7.26 22.09 -20.09
C LYS A 278 -8.51 22.95 -20.01
N LEU A 279 -9.21 22.91 -18.87
CA LEU A 279 -10.41 23.72 -18.65
C LEU A 279 -10.08 25.14 -18.16
N ASN A 280 -8.84 25.38 -17.73
CA ASN A 280 -8.40 26.58 -17.02
C ASN A 280 -9.34 26.96 -15.86
N ARG A 281 -9.80 25.95 -15.12
CA ARG A 281 -10.78 26.10 -14.03
C ARG A 281 -10.46 25.14 -12.89
N PRO A 282 -10.82 25.47 -11.64
CA PRO A 282 -10.66 24.55 -10.53
C PRO A 282 -11.53 23.30 -10.73
N VAL A 283 -10.97 22.11 -10.51
CA VAL A 283 -11.66 20.82 -10.62
C VAL A 283 -11.52 20.05 -9.31
N ARG A 284 -12.65 19.62 -8.75
CA ARG A 284 -12.74 18.71 -7.62
C ARG A 284 -13.11 17.32 -8.11
N PHE A 285 -12.38 16.34 -7.60
CA PHE A 285 -12.60 14.93 -7.81
C PHE A 285 -12.65 14.24 -6.46
N VAL A 286 -13.72 13.50 -6.21
CA VAL A 286 -13.93 12.74 -4.98
C VAL A 286 -14.52 11.41 -5.40
N LEU A 287 -13.89 10.30 -5.02
CA LEU A 287 -14.49 8.98 -5.24
C LEU A 287 -15.70 8.77 -4.32
N THR A 288 -16.71 8.08 -4.80
CA THR A 288 -17.68 7.40 -3.93
C THR A 288 -16.99 6.22 -3.24
N ARG A 289 -17.60 5.68 -2.18
CA ARG A 289 -17.05 4.50 -1.49
C ARG A 289 -16.88 3.29 -2.42
N SER A 290 -17.84 3.06 -3.32
CA SER A 290 -17.79 1.91 -4.24
C SER A 290 -16.69 2.08 -5.28
N GLU A 291 -16.52 3.29 -5.84
CA GLU A 291 -15.40 3.57 -6.76
C GLU A 291 -14.04 3.45 -6.04
N ASP A 292 -13.96 3.90 -4.78
CA ASP A 292 -12.75 3.80 -3.95
C ASP A 292 -12.30 2.34 -3.77
N MET A 293 -13.23 1.43 -3.50
CA MET A 293 -12.95 -0.01 -3.39
C MET A 293 -12.58 -0.67 -4.73
N LEU A 294 -13.05 -0.14 -5.86
CA LEU A 294 -12.86 -0.74 -7.18
C LEU A 294 -11.64 -0.18 -7.92
N ALA A 295 -11.23 1.05 -7.63
CA ALA A 295 -10.30 1.80 -8.47
C ALA A 295 -9.09 2.38 -7.73
N THR A 296 -8.95 2.13 -6.43
CA THR A 296 -7.71 2.43 -5.68
C THR A 296 -6.80 1.22 -5.60
N ASN A 297 -5.90 1.15 -4.61
CA ASN A 297 -4.90 0.09 -4.51
C ASN A 297 -4.94 -0.56 -3.11
N PRO A 298 -5.42 -1.81 -2.96
CA PRO A 298 -5.54 -2.53 -1.69
C PRO A 298 -4.26 -3.32 -1.32
N ALA A 299 -4.26 -3.97 -0.17
CA ALA A 299 -3.26 -5.01 0.11
C ALA A 299 -3.39 -6.18 -0.87
N PRO A 300 -2.26 -6.80 -1.26
CA PRO A 300 -2.28 -7.96 -2.13
C PRO A 300 -2.89 -9.18 -1.44
N ALA A 301 -3.53 -10.04 -2.24
CA ALA A 301 -3.76 -11.42 -1.86
C ALA A 301 -2.43 -12.18 -1.86
N SER A 302 -2.36 -13.30 -1.13
CA SER A 302 -1.18 -14.15 -1.13
C SER A 302 -1.52 -15.64 -1.13
N GLU A 303 -0.60 -16.43 -1.67
CA GLU A 303 -0.54 -17.89 -1.56
C GLU A 303 0.86 -18.22 -1.02
N MET A 304 0.93 -18.92 0.11
CA MET A 304 2.20 -19.23 0.76
C MET A 304 2.27 -20.70 1.15
N ARG A 305 3.29 -21.42 0.69
CA ARG A 305 3.64 -22.73 1.24
C ARG A 305 4.79 -22.54 2.22
N VAL A 306 4.63 -22.95 3.47
CA VAL A 306 5.67 -22.82 4.51
C VAL A 306 5.96 -24.18 5.12
N LYS A 307 7.24 -24.51 5.22
CA LYS A 307 7.75 -25.76 5.78
C LYS A 307 8.82 -25.49 6.84
N LEU A 308 8.54 -25.94 8.06
CA LEU A 308 9.38 -25.76 9.25
C LEU A 308 9.93 -27.09 9.72
N GLY A 309 11.25 -27.17 9.90
CA GLY A 309 11.94 -28.25 10.62
C GLY A 309 12.29 -27.83 12.05
N VAL A 310 11.98 -28.69 13.03
CA VAL A 310 12.23 -28.44 14.45
C VAL A 310 12.63 -29.73 15.18
N LYS A 311 13.54 -29.62 16.16
CA LYS A 311 13.93 -30.71 17.06
C LYS A 311 12.95 -30.86 18.23
N ASN A 312 12.96 -32.01 18.89
CA ASN A 312 12.13 -32.27 20.07
C ASN A 312 12.41 -31.29 21.24
N ASP A 313 13.60 -30.70 21.28
CA ASP A 313 13.98 -29.67 22.26
C ASP A 313 13.53 -28.24 21.87
N GLY A 314 12.82 -28.09 20.74
CA GLY A 314 12.33 -26.82 20.23
C GLY A 314 13.31 -26.03 19.36
N THR A 315 14.51 -26.55 19.09
CA THR A 315 15.48 -25.88 18.21
C THR A 315 15.02 -25.93 16.74
N PHE A 316 14.92 -24.77 16.09
CA PHE A 316 14.63 -24.69 14.66
C PHE A 316 15.83 -25.14 13.82
N THR A 317 15.59 -25.97 12.80
CA THR A 317 16.65 -26.53 11.95
C THR A 317 16.59 -26.02 10.52
N ALA A 318 15.39 -25.83 9.97
CA ALA A 318 15.19 -25.39 8.60
C ALA A 318 13.89 -24.61 8.42
N LEU A 319 13.91 -23.59 7.57
CA LEU A 319 12.71 -22.92 7.05
C LEU A 319 12.75 -22.90 5.53
N GLU A 320 11.73 -23.46 4.89
CA GLU A 320 11.48 -23.33 3.46
C GLU A 320 10.15 -22.62 3.24
N ALA A 321 10.10 -21.67 2.30
CA ALA A 321 8.83 -21.07 1.88
C ALA A 321 8.79 -20.69 0.40
N ASP A 322 7.64 -20.91 -0.22
CA ASP A 322 7.26 -20.36 -1.53
C ASP A 322 6.15 -19.34 -1.30
N ILE A 323 6.37 -18.09 -1.73
CA ILE A 323 5.59 -16.92 -1.36
C ILE A 323 5.16 -16.20 -2.64
N LEU A 324 3.88 -16.32 -2.97
CA LEU A 324 3.27 -15.64 -4.11
C LEU A 324 2.40 -14.48 -3.61
N PHE A 325 2.57 -13.30 -4.20
CA PHE A 325 1.68 -12.16 -4.02
C PHE A 325 1.01 -11.78 -5.32
N ASP A 326 -0.30 -11.57 -5.27
CA ASP A 326 -1.07 -11.02 -6.39
C ASP A 326 -0.92 -9.50 -6.37
N THR A 327 -0.06 -8.97 -7.24
CA THR A 327 0.24 -7.54 -7.30
C THR A 327 -0.72 -6.78 -8.20
N GLY A 328 -1.69 -7.46 -8.83
CA GLY A 328 -2.62 -6.86 -9.76
C GLY A 328 -1.95 -6.43 -11.06
N CYS A 329 -2.39 -5.32 -11.64
CA CYS A 329 -1.98 -4.92 -12.97
C CYS A 329 -0.56 -4.33 -13.06
N TYR A 330 0.17 -4.20 -11.95
CA TYR A 330 1.58 -3.79 -11.92
C TYR A 330 2.37 -4.67 -10.96
N PRO A 331 3.70 -4.77 -11.13
CA PRO A 331 4.56 -5.27 -10.07
C PRO A 331 4.45 -4.37 -8.83
N ALA A 332 4.46 -4.96 -7.64
CA ALA A 332 4.46 -4.24 -6.38
C ALA A 332 5.32 -5.04 -5.41
N SER A 333 6.55 -4.60 -5.15
CA SER A 333 7.51 -5.38 -4.37
C SER A 333 7.09 -5.50 -2.89
N HIS A 334 6.65 -6.70 -2.49
CA HIS A 334 6.37 -7.15 -1.12
C HIS A 334 7.45 -8.12 -0.59
N GLY A 335 8.64 -8.14 -1.21
CA GLY A 335 9.74 -9.05 -0.88
C GLY A 335 10.24 -8.94 0.57
N ILE A 336 9.99 -7.80 1.22
CA ILE A 336 10.24 -7.62 2.66
C ILE A 336 9.51 -8.64 3.55
N SER A 337 8.42 -9.24 3.07
CA SER A 337 7.77 -10.36 3.73
C SER A 337 8.73 -11.54 3.92
N ALA A 338 9.45 -11.93 2.86
CA ALA A 338 10.45 -13.00 2.93
C ALA A 338 11.62 -12.62 3.83
N VAL A 339 12.11 -11.38 3.73
CA VAL A 339 13.20 -10.87 4.57
C VAL A 339 12.86 -10.98 6.07
N LEU A 340 11.66 -10.55 6.46
CA LEU A 340 11.25 -10.61 7.86
C LEU A 340 10.94 -12.03 8.34
N MET A 341 10.38 -12.90 7.50
CA MET A 341 10.24 -14.32 7.81
C MET A 341 11.60 -14.98 8.06
N GLY A 342 12.57 -14.72 7.19
CA GLY A 342 13.93 -15.27 7.27
C GLY A 342 14.84 -14.60 8.31
N SER A 343 14.37 -13.56 9.02
CA SER A 343 15.22 -12.82 9.96
C SER A 343 14.66 -12.71 11.38
N THR A 344 13.35 -12.92 11.59
CA THR A 344 12.72 -12.79 12.93
C THR A 344 13.21 -13.84 13.93
N TYR A 345 13.52 -15.03 13.44
CA TYR A 345 14.10 -16.13 14.20
C TYR A 345 15.44 -16.53 13.58
N ARG A 346 16.28 -17.21 14.36
CA ARG A 346 17.51 -17.82 13.87
C ARG A 346 17.17 -19.09 13.09
N TRP A 347 17.54 -19.09 11.81
CA TRP A 347 17.45 -20.25 10.94
C TRP A 347 18.86 -20.75 10.64
N PRO A 348 19.22 -22.01 10.94
CA PRO A 348 20.50 -22.56 10.48
C PRO A 348 20.49 -22.80 8.96
N ASN A 349 19.36 -23.27 8.43
CA ASN A 349 19.16 -23.56 7.01
C ASN A 349 17.88 -22.85 6.54
N LEU A 350 17.96 -22.13 5.43
CA LEU A 350 16.89 -21.29 4.92
C LEU A 350 16.82 -21.38 3.41
N ASN A 351 15.60 -21.47 2.88
CA ASN A 351 15.31 -21.33 1.46
C ASN A 351 13.95 -20.64 1.26
N LEU A 352 13.95 -19.35 0.94
CA LEU A 352 12.74 -18.57 0.71
C LEU A 352 12.70 -18.09 -0.73
N HIS A 353 11.62 -18.43 -1.43
CA HIS A 353 11.35 -17.95 -2.78
C HIS A 353 10.11 -17.04 -2.75
N TYR A 354 10.28 -15.83 -3.25
CA TYR A 354 9.26 -14.80 -3.32
C TYR A 354 8.98 -14.44 -4.78
N THR A 355 7.72 -14.25 -5.14
CA THR A 355 7.32 -13.89 -6.51
C THR A 355 6.14 -12.93 -6.53
N ASP A 356 6.31 -11.82 -7.26
CA ASP A 356 5.21 -10.94 -7.68
C ASP A 356 4.49 -11.56 -8.87
N VAL A 357 3.19 -11.76 -8.72
CA VAL A 357 2.32 -12.30 -9.76
C VAL A 357 1.33 -11.23 -10.20
N MET A 358 1.54 -10.71 -11.40
CA MET A 358 0.61 -9.76 -12.02
C MET A 358 -0.68 -10.47 -12.43
N SER A 359 -1.79 -9.76 -12.29
CA SER A 359 -3.12 -10.24 -12.63
C SER A 359 -4.00 -9.15 -13.26
N PHE A 360 -5.14 -9.55 -13.84
CA PHE A 360 -6.17 -8.64 -14.35
C PHE A 360 -7.02 -8.02 -13.23
N LYS A 361 -6.36 -7.58 -12.16
CA LYS A 361 -6.95 -6.89 -11.01
C LYS A 361 -6.28 -5.53 -10.85
N LEU A 362 -6.93 -4.65 -10.10
CA LEU A 362 -6.34 -3.38 -9.67
C LEU A 362 -4.98 -3.62 -9.00
N SER A 363 -4.04 -2.69 -9.18
CA SER A 363 -2.71 -2.78 -8.58
C SER A 363 -2.80 -2.89 -7.06
N SER A 364 -1.94 -3.70 -6.45
CA SER A 364 -1.77 -3.69 -4.99
C SER A 364 -0.91 -2.49 -4.56
N ALA A 365 -1.11 -2.00 -3.35
CA ALA A 365 -0.29 -0.94 -2.74
C ALA A 365 0.00 -1.24 -1.28
N ALA A 366 0.64 -0.27 -0.63
CA ALA A 366 0.85 -0.34 0.81
C ALA A 366 -0.46 -0.44 1.61
N TYR A 367 -0.55 -1.48 2.44
CA TYR A 367 -1.42 -1.53 3.60
C TYR A 367 -0.55 -1.81 4.82
N ARG A 368 -0.53 -0.86 5.76
CA ARG A 368 0.18 -0.84 7.05
C ARG A 368 1.02 -2.08 7.32
N ALA A 369 2.33 -1.94 7.08
CA ALA A 369 3.32 -3.01 7.00
C ALA A 369 3.12 -3.90 5.75
N PRO A 370 3.32 -3.39 4.52
CA PRO A 370 3.00 -4.13 3.29
C PRO A 370 3.66 -5.52 3.23
N GLY A 371 2.86 -6.53 2.88
CA GLY A 371 3.26 -7.93 2.74
C GLY A 371 3.48 -8.71 4.04
N THR A 372 3.83 -8.05 5.14
CA THR A 372 4.29 -8.75 6.36
C THR A 372 3.18 -9.34 7.22
N PRO A 373 1.96 -8.76 7.33
CA PRO A 373 0.85 -9.45 7.97
C PRO A 373 0.58 -10.82 7.36
N GLN A 374 0.65 -10.94 6.03
CA GLN A 374 0.47 -12.21 5.33
C GLN A 374 1.61 -13.18 5.66
N GLY A 375 2.87 -12.73 5.59
CA GLY A 375 4.05 -13.55 5.89
C GLY A 375 4.09 -14.02 7.35
N TYR A 376 3.85 -13.12 8.31
CA TYR A 376 3.78 -13.48 9.73
C TYR A 376 2.59 -14.37 10.04
N PHE A 377 1.43 -14.20 9.39
CA PHE A 377 0.32 -15.11 9.57
C PHE A 377 0.71 -16.56 9.22
N ALA A 378 1.36 -16.77 8.08
CA ALA A 378 1.82 -18.09 7.66
C ALA A 378 2.92 -18.65 8.59
N LEU A 379 3.96 -17.86 8.87
CA LEU A 379 5.08 -18.26 9.72
C LEU A 379 4.66 -18.56 11.16
N GLU A 380 3.91 -17.67 11.79
CA GLU A 380 3.54 -17.82 13.21
C GLU A 380 2.53 -18.95 13.41
N SER A 381 1.74 -19.28 12.39
CA SER A 381 0.83 -20.43 12.42
C SER A 381 1.59 -21.76 12.47
N VAL A 382 2.63 -21.94 11.62
CA VAL A 382 3.43 -23.18 11.66
C VAL A 382 4.27 -23.29 12.93
N ILE A 383 4.74 -22.16 13.49
CA ILE A 383 5.45 -22.14 14.78
C ILE A 383 4.51 -22.51 15.93
N ASP A 384 3.27 -22.02 15.92
CA ASP A 384 2.28 -22.38 16.96
C ASP A 384 1.84 -23.84 16.86
N GLU A 385 1.72 -24.39 15.65
CA GLU A 385 1.55 -25.84 15.44
C GLU A 385 2.74 -26.65 15.97
N ALA A 386 3.98 -26.20 15.75
CA ALA A 386 5.18 -26.83 16.29
C ALA A 386 5.16 -26.85 17.82
N ALA A 387 4.85 -25.72 18.45
CA ALA A 387 4.74 -25.63 19.90
C ALA A 387 3.71 -26.63 20.45
N ARG A 388 2.54 -26.73 19.82
CA ARG A 388 1.50 -27.69 20.23
C ARG A 388 1.94 -29.14 20.06
N ALA A 389 2.56 -29.48 18.93
CA ALA A 389 3.03 -30.84 18.66
C ALA A 389 4.14 -31.29 19.62
N LEU A 390 5.02 -30.37 20.03
CA LEU A 390 6.08 -30.61 21.01
C LEU A 390 5.62 -30.47 22.47
N ALA A 391 4.35 -30.11 22.70
CA ALA A 391 3.82 -29.75 24.01
C ALA A 391 4.66 -28.68 24.74
N MET A 392 5.26 -27.75 23.97
CA MET A 392 6.04 -26.63 24.48
C MET A 392 5.18 -25.38 24.64
N ASP A 393 5.53 -24.51 25.59
CA ASP A 393 4.93 -23.18 25.69
C ASP A 393 5.25 -22.36 24.41
N PRO A 394 4.23 -21.81 23.71
CA PRO A 394 4.45 -21.09 22.45
C PRO A 394 5.34 -19.85 22.56
N ILE A 395 5.41 -19.18 23.72
CA ILE A 395 6.33 -18.05 23.94
C ILE A 395 7.74 -18.58 24.22
N ALA A 396 7.89 -19.65 24.98
CA ALA A 396 9.20 -20.25 25.25
C ALA A 396 9.88 -20.74 23.96
N LEU A 397 9.15 -21.43 23.07
CA LEU A 397 9.66 -21.86 21.77
C LEU A 397 10.16 -20.67 20.94
N ARG A 398 9.39 -19.58 20.91
CA ARG A 398 9.76 -18.34 20.21
C ARG A 398 10.99 -17.69 20.85
N LEU A 399 11.05 -17.58 22.18
CA LEU A 399 12.18 -16.97 22.88
C LEU A 399 13.51 -17.70 22.64
N GLN A 400 13.46 -19.05 22.59
CA GLN A 400 14.60 -19.91 22.32
C GLN A 400 15.20 -19.67 20.93
N ASN A 401 14.35 -19.41 19.93
CA ASN A 401 14.78 -19.24 18.54
C ASN A 401 14.82 -17.78 18.07
N ALA A 402 14.25 -16.83 18.82
CA ALA A 402 14.12 -15.43 18.42
C ALA A 402 15.47 -14.78 18.16
N SER A 403 15.61 -14.09 17.03
CA SER A 403 16.81 -13.33 16.69
C SER A 403 17.15 -12.30 17.76
N ARG A 404 18.45 -12.06 17.94
CA ARG A 404 19.03 -11.14 18.92
C ARG A 404 19.83 -10.06 18.18
N PRO A 405 20.06 -8.89 18.81
CA PRO A 405 20.91 -7.87 18.22
C PRO A 405 22.27 -8.45 17.85
N GLY A 406 22.67 -8.31 16.57
CA GLY A 406 23.93 -8.87 16.06
C GLY A 406 23.80 -10.20 15.31
N ASP A 407 22.69 -10.93 15.43
CA ASP A 407 22.42 -12.11 14.61
C ASP A 407 22.37 -11.73 13.11
N PRO A 408 22.74 -12.59 12.16
CA PRO A 408 22.60 -12.29 10.74
C PRO A 408 21.14 -12.00 10.36
N SER A 409 20.92 -11.09 9.41
CA SER A 409 19.59 -10.83 8.85
C SER A 409 19.64 -10.70 7.33
N LEU A 410 18.50 -10.94 6.69
CA LEU A 410 18.33 -10.79 5.24
C LEU A 410 18.27 -9.33 4.78
N PHE A 411 18.35 -8.35 5.68
CA PHE A 411 18.56 -6.94 5.35
C PHE A 411 20.01 -6.62 4.91
N GLY A 412 20.89 -7.63 4.82
CA GLY A 412 22.30 -7.44 4.44
C GLY A 412 23.21 -6.99 5.58
N GLY A 413 22.74 -7.06 6.82
CA GLY A 413 23.47 -6.64 8.03
C GLY A 413 22.99 -7.36 9.29
N PRO A 414 23.57 -7.03 10.47
CA PRO A 414 23.12 -7.62 11.72
C PRO A 414 21.70 -7.20 12.05
N TRP A 415 20.92 -8.12 12.62
CA TRP A 415 19.59 -7.87 13.14
C TRP A 415 19.65 -6.72 14.15
N PRO A 416 18.84 -5.66 13.96
CA PRO A 416 18.85 -4.53 14.87
C PRO A 416 18.20 -4.86 16.20
N ASN A 417 18.42 -3.99 17.20
CA ASN A 417 17.69 -4.10 18.45
C ASN A 417 16.23 -3.64 18.26
N MET A 418 15.34 -4.60 17.98
CA MET A 418 13.90 -4.37 17.81
C MET A 418 13.04 -4.81 19.00
N GLY A 419 13.66 -5.18 20.12
CA GLY A 419 12.92 -5.48 21.35
C GLY A 419 12.17 -6.82 21.37
N LEU A 420 12.36 -7.71 20.38
CA LEU A 420 11.61 -8.96 20.25
C LEU A 420 11.62 -9.82 21.52
N ALA A 421 12.81 -10.06 22.07
CA ALA A 421 12.97 -10.84 23.30
C ALA A 421 12.21 -10.20 24.47
N GLN A 422 12.37 -8.89 24.65
CA GLN A 422 11.79 -8.13 25.74
C GLN A 422 10.26 -8.10 25.65
N VAL A 423 9.69 -8.04 24.44
CA VAL A 423 8.23 -8.10 24.23
C VAL A 423 7.70 -9.48 24.56
N LEU A 424 8.38 -10.55 24.13
CA LEU A 424 8.00 -11.93 24.45
C LEU A 424 8.12 -12.23 25.95
N GLU A 425 9.18 -11.78 26.61
CA GLU A 425 9.35 -11.92 28.08
C GLU A 425 8.22 -11.20 28.85
N LYS A 426 7.87 -9.99 28.42
CA LYS A 426 6.73 -9.26 29.00
C LYS A 426 5.40 -9.96 28.75
N ALA A 427 5.19 -10.50 27.55
CA ALA A 427 3.99 -11.26 27.22
C ALA A 427 3.90 -12.55 28.06
N ALA A 428 5.01 -13.27 28.24
CA ALA A 428 5.09 -14.45 29.08
C ALA A 428 4.70 -14.11 30.52
N ALA A 429 5.20 -13.01 31.08
CA ALA A 429 4.90 -12.58 32.44
C ALA A 429 3.48 -12.02 32.62
N HIS A 430 2.73 -11.78 31.54
CA HIS A 430 1.42 -11.14 31.62
C HIS A 430 0.38 -12.07 32.29
N PRO A 431 -0.49 -11.56 33.19
CA PRO A 431 -1.48 -12.38 33.89
C PRO A 431 -2.42 -13.18 32.96
N ILE A 432 -2.76 -12.65 31.78
CA ILE A 432 -3.57 -13.38 30.79
C ILE A 432 -2.84 -14.65 30.31
N TRP A 433 -1.53 -14.56 30.04
CA TRP A 433 -0.74 -15.71 29.61
C TRP A 433 -0.54 -16.71 30.74
N GLN A 434 -0.20 -16.22 31.93
CA GLN A 434 0.00 -17.05 33.13
C GLN A 434 -1.25 -17.83 33.53
N ASN A 435 -2.45 -17.24 33.34
CA ASN A 435 -3.73 -17.86 33.70
C ASN A 435 -4.46 -18.51 32.51
N ARG A 436 -3.79 -18.70 31.36
CA ARG A 436 -4.45 -19.16 30.13
C ARG A 436 -5.13 -20.54 30.24
N ALA A 437 -4.59 -21.46 31.05
CA ALA A 437 -5.21 -22.77 31.27
C ALA A 437 -6.57 -22.63 31.99
N THR A 438 -6.66 -21.75 32.98
CA THR A 438 -7.93 -21.43 33.67
C THR A 438 -8.92 -20.78 32.72
N LEU A 439 -8.47 -19.84 31.87
CA LEU A 439 -9.31 -19.21 30.84
C LEU A 439 -9.82 -20.24 29.83
N GLN A 440 -8.98 -21.20 29.42
CA GLN A 440 -9.35 -22.29 28.52
C GLN A 440 -10.42 -23.20 29.13
N ALA A 441 -10.31 -23.55 30.41
CA ALA A 441 -11.34 -24.29 31.13
C ALA A 441 -12.70 -23.55 31.18
N GLN A 442 -12.70 -22.23 30.99
CA GLN A 442 -13.90 -21.39 30.88
C GLN A 442 -14.36 -21.18 29.43
N GLY A 443 -13.77 -21.90 28.46
CA GLY A 443 -14.10 -21.78 27.04
C GLY A 443 -13.47 -20.58 26.33
N LYS A 444 -12.40 -19.98 26.88
CA LYS A 444 -11.69 -18.83 26.28
C LYS A 444 -10.29 -19.23 25.80
N GLY A 445 -9.96 -18.93 24.54
CA GLY A 445 -8.63 -19.14 23.98
C GLY A 445 -7.69 -17.95 24.23
N VAL A 446 -6.40 -18.23 24.40
CA VAL A 446 -5.33 -17.23 24.42
C VAL A 446 -4.29 -17.66 23.40
N GLY A 447 -4.06 -16.83 22.38
CA GLY A 447 -3.03 -17.05 21.36
C GLY A 447 -1.93 -16.01 21.44
N VAL A 448 -0.78 -16.30 20.82
CA VAL A 448 0.35 -15.38 20.70
C VAL A 448 0.92 -15.46 19.30
N ALA A 449 1.35 -14.32 18.78
CA ALA A 449 2.11 -14.21 17.54
C ALA A 449 3.11 -13.06 17.67
N VAL A 450 4.18 -13.12 16.88
CA VAL A 450 5.16 -12.06 16.71
C VAL A 450 4.90 -11.36 15.38
N GLY A 451 5.11 -10.04 15.36
CA GLY A 451 5.21 -9.24 14.15
C GLY A 451 6.22 -8.12 14.34
N GLY A 452 6.84 -7.69 13.25
CA GLY A 452 7.84 -6.63 13.23
C GLY A 452 7.82 -5.85 11.93
N TRP A 453 8.20 -4.59 11.99
CA TRP A 453 8.41 -3.74 10.82
C TRP A 453 9.58 -2.79 11.12
N PRO A 454 10.54 -2.63 10.20
CA PRO A 454 11.64 -1.70 10.40
C PRO A 454 11.13 -0.25 10.44
N GLY A 455 11.76 0.61 11.23
CA GLY A 455 11.52 2.05 11.12
C GLY A 455 12.19 2.60 9.87
N GLY A 456 11.44 3.29 9.00
CA GLY A 456 12.03 4.04 7.89
C GLY A 456 12.93 5.15 8.43
N ILE A 457 14.18 5.20 7.96
CA ILE A 457 15.14 6.26 8.31
C ILE A 457 15.51 6.97 7.01
N GLU A 458 14.99 8.17 6.85
CA GLU A 458 15.27 9.02 5.69
C GLU A 458 15.77 10.39 6.13
N PRO A 459 16.56 11.09 5.28
CA PRO A 459 16.88 12.48 5.50
C PRO A 459 15.60 13.31 5.68
N THR A 460 15.53 14.07 6.75
CA THR A 460 14.38 14.92 7.07
C THR A 460 14.83 16.34 7.40
N ALA A 461 13.94 17.31 7.24
CA ALA A 461 14.19 18.71 7.53
C ALA A 461 13.03 19.31 8.33
N ALA A 462 13.40 20.12 9.32
CA ALA A 462 12.48 20.99 10.05
C ALA A 462 13.11 22.37 10.15
N SER A 463 12.30 23.43 10.07
CA SER A 463 12.74 24.79 10.39
C SER A 463 11.99 25.33 11.59
N ALA A 464 12.71 25.93 12.53
CA ALA A 464 12.13 26.51 13.73
C ALA A 464 12.25 28.03 13.67
N GLN A 465 11.14 28.73 13.89
CA GLN A 465 11.07 30.18 13.88
C GLN A 465 10.51 30.69 15.21
N LEU A 466 11.31 31.48 15.93
CA LEU A 466 10.88 32.18 17.13
C LEU A 466 10.29 33.55 16.76
N HIS A 467 9.04 33.77 17.16
CA HIS A 467 8.33 35.01 16.96
C HIS A 467 8.53 35.98 18.12
N ARG A 468 8.20 37.27 17.90
CA ARG A 468 8.39 38.33 18.89
C ARG A 468 7.53 38.18 20.14
N ASP A 469 6.41 37.46 20.03
CA ASP A 469 5.50 37.14 21.13
C ASP A 469 5.99 35.95 21.99
N GLY A 470 7.12 35.35 21.63
CA GLY A 470 7.68 34.16 22.30
C GLY A 470 7.17 32.83 21.74
N THR A 471 6.29 32.84 20.73
CA THR A 471 5.81 31.62 20.08
C THR A 471 6.88 31.01 19.20
N LEU A 472 7.10 29.69 19.31
CA LEU A 472 7.98 28.93 18.42
C LEU A 472 7.13 28.18 17.39
N HIS A 473 7.32 28.46 16.10
CA HIS A 473 6.75 27.67 15.02
C HIS A 473 7.78 26.67 14.51
N VAL A 474 7.38 25.40 14.39
CA VAL A 474 8.18 24.34 13.78
C VAL A 474 7.51 23.95 12.47
N HIS A 475 8.19 24.22 11.35
CA HIS A 475 7.73 23.86 10.02
C HIS A 475 8.30 22.49 9.65
N ILE A 476 7.41 21.58 9.28
CA ILE A 476 7.73 20.22 8.84
C ILE A 476 6.94 19.92 7.57
N GLY A 477 7.50 19.07 6.72
CA GLY A 477 6.83 18.57 5.51
C GLY A 477 5.97 17.32 5.71
N SER A 478 5.89 16.80 6.94
CA SER A 478 5.19 15.55 7.24
C SER A 478 3.68 15.71 7.15
N VAL A 479 3.01 14.72 6.58
CA VAL A 479 1.55 14.60 6.64
C VAL A 479 1.16 13.95 7.97
N ASP A 480 0.17 14.51 8.65
CA ASP A 480 -0.30 13.93 9.91
C ASP A 480 -1.32 12.81 9.69
N LEU A 481 -0.96 11.60 10.15
CA LEU A 481 -1.83 10.43 10.23
C LEU A 481 -1.97 9.90 11.66
N THR A 482 -1.04 10.25 12.54
CA THR A 482 -0.81 9.56 13.82
C THR A 482 -0.51 10.52 14.99
N GLY A 483 -0.67 11.83 14.80
CA GLY A 483 -0.36 12.86 15.79
C GLY A 483 1.03 13.46 15.64
N THR A 484 1.61 13.48 14.44
CA THR A 484 2.96 14.00 14.18
C THR A 484 3.15 15.46 14.67
N PRO A 485 2.22 16.40 14.42
CA PRO A 485 2.31 17.77 14.94
C PRO A 485 2.31 17.82 16.47
N THR A 486 1.55 16.94 17.13
CA THR A 486 1.55 16.85 18.60
C THR A 486 2.90 16.38 19.12
N THR A 487 3.52 15.39 18.48
CA THR A 487 4.87 14.93 18.83
C THR A 487 5.89 16.06 18.74
N PHE A 488 5.87 16.86 17.67
CA PHE A 488 6.79 18.00 17.56
C PHE A 488 6.45 19.16 18.50
N ALA A 489 5.19 19.33 18.90
CA ALA A 489 4.79 20.35 19.86
C ALA A 489 5.23 20.05 21.31
N ILE A 490 5.56 18.80 21.64
CA ILE A 490 6.00 18.38 22.98
C ILE A 490 7.51 18.21 23.13
N LEU A 491 8.25 18.20 22.01
CA LEU A 491 9.71 18.24 21.95
C LEU A 491 10.19 19.67 22.17
#